data_AF-A0A127JRA4-F1
#
_entry.id   AF-A0A127JRA4-F1
#
_cell.length_a   1.000
_cell.length_b   1.000
_cell.length_c   1.000
_cell.angle_alpha   90.00
_cell.angle_beta   90.00
_cell.angle_gamma   90.00
#
_symmetry.space_group_name_H-M   'P 1'
#
loop_
_entity.id
_entity.type
_entity.pdbx_description
1 polymer ?
#
loop_
_entity_poly.entity_id
_entity_poly.type
_entity_poly.pdbx_seq_one_letter_code
_entity_poly.pdbx_strand_id
1 'polypeptide(L)'
;MISIISAPSAHVFTAGLVVMLVGSGVYFDHAASDGVPERTAAVLEGELARESASPEVRRMAQWAVSTQDHAGMPFVVVDKADGRIFAFDPRGRLRGTAPVLLGPARADQAASPAVPAGRFVADTLASARGGGIVWANAKTQVTLYALPSAQARPPQRPQAEAKRVSTSTMLVAAGFYRECLDPLRTQPSIAYVLPEMVDQVGAGRGDYGRSPS
;
A
#
# COMPACT_ATOMS: atom_id res chain seq x y z
N MET A 1 -11.02 -76.14 1.21
CA MET A 1 -9.71 -76.82 1.35
C MET A 1 -8.95 -76.51 0.06
N ILE A 2 -7.77 -75.89 -0.02
CA ILE A 2 -6.67 -75.58 0.91
C ILE A 2 -5.88 -74.40 0.27
N SER A 3 -5.39 -73.47 1.10
CA SER A 3 -4.43 -72.38 0.80
C SER A 3 -3.10 -72.91 0.20
N ILE A 4 -2.16 -72.14 -0.34
CA ILE A 4 -1.06 -71.41 0.35
C ILE A 4 -0.11 -70.95 -0.80
N ILE A 5 0.05 -69.66 -1.07
CA ILE A 5 1.27 -68.82 -0.90
C ILE A 5 2.60 -69.43 -1.39
N SER A 6 3.25 -68.80 -2.39
CA SER A 6 4.66 -68.38 -2.30
C SER A 6 5.04 -67.44 -3.46
N ALA A 7 5.57 -66.26 -3.11
CA ALA A 7 6.22 -65.29 -4.00
C ALA A 7 7.75 -65.53 -4.00
N PRO A 8 8.62 -64.61 -4.46
CA PRO A 8 8.70 -63.88 -5.73
C PRO A 8 10.05 -64.11 -6.44
N SER A 9 10.16 -63.82 -7.74
CA SER A 9 11.46 -63.77 -8.46
C SER A 9 11.91 -62.33 -8.63
N ALA A 10 12.98 -61.98 -7.91
CA ALA A 10 13.65 -60.71 -7.97
C ALA A 10 14.46 -60.55 -9.26
N HIS A 11 14.37 -59.38 -9.89
CA HIS A 11 15.55 -58.73 -10.46
C HIS A 11 15.57 -57.28 -9.99
N VAL A 12 16.48 -57.06 -9.04
CA VAL A 12 16.87 -55.81 -8.43
C VAL A 12 17.64 -55.00 -9.47
N PHE A 13 17.13 -53.85 -9.89
CA PHE A 13 17.94 -52.85 -10.59
C PHE A 13 18.65 -51.99 -9.53
N THR A 14 19.93 -52.28 -9.37
CA THR A 14 20.90 -51.51 -8.59
C THR A 14 21.42 -50.36 -9.45
N ALA A 15 21.12 -49.12 -9.06
CA ALA A 15 21.91 -47.89 -9.21
C ALA A 15 21.00 -46.75 -8.73
N GLY A 16 21.18 -46.14 -7.55
CA GLY A 16 22.44 -45.67 -7.01
C GLY A 16 22.65 -44.21 -7.42
N LEU A 17 21.80 -43.29 -6.92
CA LEU A 17 22.17 -41.88 -6.81
C LEU A 17 21.41 -41.22 -5.65
N VAL A 18 21.93 -41.40 -4.45
CA VAL A 18 21.65 -40.51 -3.32
C VAL A 18 22.53 -39.29 -3.51
N VAL A 19 21.96 -38.17 -3.95
CA VAL A 19 22.64 -36.87 -3.86
C VAL A 19 22.44 -36.37 -2.43
N MET A 20 23.33 -36.79 -1.53
CA MET A 20 23.55 -36.09 -0.28
C MET A 20 24.36 -34.84 -0.60
N LEU A 21 23.69 -33.69 -0.72
CA LEU A 21 24.33 -32.39 -0.63
C LEU A 21 24.38 -32.01 0.86
N VAL A 22 25.39 -32.51 1.55
CA VAL A 22 25.80 -31.99 2.86
C VAL A 22 26.93 -31.00 2.62
N GLY A 23 26.66 -29.74 2.98
CA GLY A 23 27.66 -28.84 3.56
C GLY A 23 28.52 -28.06 2.59
N SER A 24 28.19 -26.77 2.43
CA SER A 24 29.15 -25.70 2.65
C SER A 24 28.40 -24.45 3.07
N GLY A 25 28.58 -24.09 4.34
CA GLY A 25 28.08 -22.87 4.89
C GLY A 25 28.60 -21.68 4.10
N VAL A 26 27.68 -20.94 3.51
CA VAL A 26 27.81 -19.49 3.47
C VAL A 26 27.03 -19.03 4.68
N TYR A 27 27.71 -18.98 5.82
CA TYR A 27 27.35 -18.01 6.84
C TYR A 27 27.32 -16.67 6.11
N PHE A 28 26.13 -16.17 5.82
CA PHE A 28 25.99 -14.76 5.52
C PHE A 28 26.52 -14.04 6.75
N ASP A 29 27.68 -13.42 6.57
CA ASP A 29 28.24 -12.43 7.46
C ASP A 29 27.11 -11.47 7.89
N HIS A 30 26.74 -11.55 9.16
CA HIS A 30 25.69 -10.70 9.77
C HIS A 30 26.27 -9.37 10.25
N ALA A 31 27.45 -8.96 9.78
CA ALA A 31 28.17 -7.77 10.28
C ALA A 31 28.11 -6.56 9.33
N ALA A 32 27.26 -6.58 8.28
CA ALA A 32 27.09 -5.46 7.36
C ALA A 32 25.66 -4.90 7.24
N SER A 33 24.69 -5.41 7.99
CA SER A 33 23.28 -4.99 7.87
C SER A 33 22.84 -3.90 8.85
N ASP A 34 23.60 -3.59 9.89
CA ASP A 34 23.10 -2.69 10.94
C ASP A 34 23.09 -1.21 10.51
N GLY A 35 23.89 -0.83 9.50
CA GLY A 35 24.00 0.57 9.03
C GLY A 35 23.13 0.95 7.83
N VAL A 36 22.62 -0.03 7.05
CA VAL A 36 21.83 0.26 5.84
C VAL A 36 20.41 0.74 6.17
N PRO A 37 19.67 0.11 7.11
CA PRO A 37 18.35 0.57 7.54
C PRO A 37 18.41 1.95 8.21
N GLU A 38 19.40 2.17 9.08
CA GLU A 38 19.59 3.43 9.81
C GLU A 38 19.91 4.59 8.86
N ARG A 39 20.83 4.38 7.91
CA ARG A 39 21.16 5.38 6.88
C ARG A 39 19.98 5.66 5.95
N THR A 40 19.21 4.63 5.60
CA THR A 40 18.01 4.80 4.75
C THR A 40 16.93 5.61 5.49
N ALA A 41 16.70 5.32 6.77
CA ALA A 41 15.77 6.07 7.60
C ALA A 41 16.20 7.54 7.79
N ALA A 42 17.50 7.80 7.98
CA ALA A 42 18.01 9.16 8.10
C ALA A 42 17.87 9.98 6.80
N VAL A 43 18.11 9.36 5.64
CA VAL A 43 17.91 9.99 4.33
C VAL A 43 16.42 10.30 4.10
N LEU A 44 15.54 9.34 4.41
CA LEU A 44 14.09 9.51 4.34
C LEU A 44 13.61 10.69 5.20
N GLU A 45 14.03 10.75 6.47
CA GLU A 45 13.65 11.85 7.37
C GLU A 45 14.13 13.20 6.84
N GLY A 46 15.36 13.27 6.32
CA GLY A 46 15.89 14.48 5.70
C GLY A 46 15.18 14.90 4.40
N GLU A 47 14.71 13.94 3.59
CA GLU A 47 13.87 14.19 2.42
C GLU A 47 12.49 14.75 2.82
N LEU A 48 11.84 14.16 3.83
CA LEU A 48 10.52 14.57 4.29
C LEU A 48 10.53 15.89 5.07
N ALA A 49 11.58 16.16 5.85
CA ALA A 49 11.76 17.44 6.52
C ALA A 49 11.90 18.59 5.51
N ARG A 50 12.65 18.38 4.40
CA ARG A 50 12.78 19.37 3.32
C ARG A 50 11.45 19.69 2.63
N GLU A 51 10.59 18.68 2.47
CA GLU A 51 9.25 18.83 1.88
C GLU A 51 8.20 19.33 2.88
N SER A 52 8.60 19.64 4.12
CA SER A 52 7.72 20.03 5.22
C SER A 52 6.56 19.04 5.41
N ALA A 53 6.85 17.74 5.35
CA ALA A 53 5.84 16.71 5.56
C ALA A 53 5.32 16.75 7.00
N SER A 54 4.04 16.44 7.20
CA SER A 54 3.45 16.36 8.54
C SER A 54 4.16 15.30 9.40
N PRO A 55 4.13 15.45 10.74
CA PRO A 55 4.64 14.42 11.65
C PRO A 55 4.05 13.03 11.38
N GLU A 56 2.77 12.97 10.98
CA GLU A 56 2.04 11.74 10.68
C GLU A 56 2.62 11.05 9.43
N VAL A 57 2.91 11.81 8.37
CA VAL A 57 3.56 11.29 7.16
C VAL A 57 4.94 10.74 7.47
N ARG A 58 5.74 11.47 8.26
CA ARG A 58 7.10 11.03 8.65
C ARG A 58 7.06 9.72 9.43
N ARG A 59 6.20 9.65 10.45
CA ARG A 59 6.01 8.42 11.24
C ARG A 59 5.55 7.25 10.38
N MET A 60 4.58 7.46 9.48
CA MET A 60 4.10 6.40 8.60
C MET A 60 5.18 5.91 7.63
N ALA A 61 5.87 6.82 6.94
CA ALA A 61 6.91 6.44 5.99
C ALA A 61 8.08 5.73 6.68
N GLN A 62 8.52 6.25 7.83
CA GLN A 62 9.58 5.62 8.62
C GLN A 62 9.18 4.23 9.10
N TRP A 63 7.95 4.06 9.60
CA TRP A 63 7.42 2.78 10.03
C TRP A 63 7.31 1.79 8.87
N ALA A 64 6.77 2.20 7.73
CA ALA A 64 6.63 1.34 6.56
C ALA A 64 7.99 0.79 6.08
N VAL A 65 9.02 1.64 6.08
CA VAL A 65 10.38 1.25 5.66
C VAL A 65 11.08 0.41 6.73
N SER A 66 11.04 0.81 8.00
CA SER A 66 11.77 0.11 9.08
C SER A 66 11.19 -1.27 9.38
N THR A 67 9.88 -1.45 9.19
CA THR A 67 9.19 -2.73 9.37
C THR A 67 9.06 -3.56 8.09
N GLN A 68 9.47 -3.01 6.95
CA GLN A 68 9.27 -3.61 5.62
C GLN A 68 7.80 -3.92 5.30
N ASP A 69 6.84 -3.17 5.87
CA ASP A 69 5.41 -3.39 5.63
C ASP A 69 5.02 -3.16 4.16
N HIS A 70 5.77 -2.32 3.43
CA HIS A 70 5.62 -2.12 1.99
C HIS A 70 6.11 -3.32 1.15
N ALA A 71 6.73 -4.33 1.78
CA ALA A 71 7.23 -5.56 1.17
C ALA A 71 8.15 -5.33 -0.04
N GLY A 72 8.96 -4.27 0.00
CA GLY A 72 9.86 -3.89 -1.10
C GLY A 72 9.15 -3.38 -2.36
N MET A 73 7.87 -3.04 -2.28
CA MET A 73 7.13 -2.37 -3.36
C MET A 73 7.27 -0.85 -3.25
N PRO A 74 7.20 -0.08 -4.34
CA PRO A 74 6.97 1.36 -4.20
C PRO A 74 5.65 1.62 -3.47
N PHE A 75 5.58 2.76 -2.80
CA PHE A 75 4.38 3.10 -2.05
C PHE A 75 4.10 4.59 -2.07
N VAL A 76 2.86 4.94 -1.74
CA VAL A 76 2.44 6.32 -1.53
C VAL A 76 1.92 6.50 -0.12
N VAL A 77 2.15 7.68 0.46
CA VAL A 77 1.47 8.14 1.67
C VAL A 77 0.58 9.31 1.29
N VAL A 78 -0.71 9.19 1.57
CA VAL A 78 -1.72 10.23 1.35
C VAL A 78 -2.08 10.84 2.70
N ASP A 79 -1.69 12.08 2.90
CA ASP A 79 -2.08 12.89 4.03
C ASP A 79 -3.43 13.55 3.74
N LYS A 80 -4.48 13.04 4.36
CA LYS A 80 -5.81 13.60 4.18
C LYS A 80 -5.99 14.95 4.86
N ALA A 81 -5.30 15.19 5.97
CA ALA A 81 -5.43 16.43 6.73
C ALA A 81 -4.84 17.61 5.94
N ASP A 82 -3.67 17.40 5.35
CA ASP A 82 -2.96 18.44 4.58
C ASP A 82 -3.29 18.42 3.08
N GLY A 83 -4.05 17.42 2.60
CA GLY A 83 -4.37 17.26 1.18
C GLY A 83 -3.12 17.06 0.32
N ARG A 84 -2.16 16.25 0.80
CA ARG A 84 -0.89 15.98 0.12
C ARG A 84 -0.66 14.49 -0.12
N ILE A 85 0.05 14.18 -1.20
CA ILE A 85 0.53 12.83 -1.51
C ILE A 85 2.06 12.84 -1.63
N PHE A 86 2.68 11.79 -1.12
CA PHE A 86 4.12 11.56 -1.14
C PHE A 86 4.38 10.21 -1.82
N ALA A 87 5.19 10.19 -2.88
CA ALA A 87 5.51 8.98 -3.64
C ALA A 87 6.92 8.50 -3.30
N PHE A 88 7.06 7.21 -2.99
CA PHE A 88 8.32 6.59 -2.61
C PHE A 88 8.66 5.42 -3.51
N ASP A 89 9.96 5.22 -3.76
CA ASP A 89 10.46 4.05 -4.46
C ASP A 89 10.52 2.81 -3.53
N PRO A 90 10.83 1.61 -4.06
CA PRO A 90 10.98 0.38 -3.27
C PRO A 90 11.92 0.46 -2.06
N ARG A 91 12.90 1.37 -2.11
CA ARG A 91 13.89 1.56 -1.04
C ARG A 91 13.45 2.62 -0.03
N GLY A 92 12.25 3.18 -0.18
CA GLY A 92 11.74 4.23 0.67
C GLY A 92 12.31 5.61 0.37
N ARG A 93 12.89 5.84 -0.82
CA ARG A 93 13.35 7.18 -1.20
C ARG A 93 12.21 8.00 -1.76
N LEU A 94 12.12 9.26 -1.36
CA LEU A 94 11.10 10.17 -1.85
C LEU A 94 11.34 10.51 -3.33
N ARG A 95 10.33 10.25 -4.16
CA ARG A 95 10.34 10.51 -5.60
C ARG A 95 9.67 11.83 -5.97
N GLY A 96 8.71 12.26 -5.17
CA GLY A 96 8.07 13.56 -5.30
C GLY A 96 6.89 13.72 -4.36
N THR A 97 6.40 14.95 -4.27
CA THR A 97 5.19 15.30 -3.52
C THR A 97 4.26 16.14 -4.38
N ALA A 98 2.96 16.09 -4.10
CA ALA A 98 1.98 16.95 -4.76
C ALA A 98 0.74 17.19 -3.88
N PRO A 99 0.00 18.28 -4.11
CA PRO A 99 -1.37 18.38 -3.65
C PRO A 99 -2.24 17.26 -4.24
N VAL A 100 -3.16 16.72 -3.44
CA VAL A 100 -4.15 15.74 -3.86
C VAL A 100 -5.55 16.23 -3.49
N LEU A 101 -6.45 16.21 -4.46
CA LEU A 101 -7.86 16.47 -4.23
C LEU A 101 -8.54 15.15 -3.89
N LEU A 102 -9.06 15.03 -2.69
CA LEU A 102 -9.91 13.92 -2.27
C LEU A 102 -11.34 14.22 -2.76
N GLY A 103 -12.13 13.20 -3.11
CA GLY A 103 -13.51 13.35 -3.62
C GLY A 103 -14.37 14.41 -2.87
N PRO A 104 -15.36 15.03 -3.53
CA PRO A 104 -15.67 16.45 -3.38
C PRO A 104 -16.15 16.89 -1.98
N ALA A 105 -15.61 18.04 -1.54
CA ALA A 105 -16.32 18.99 -0.68
C ALA A 105 -17.13 19.97 -1.57
N ARG A 106 -18.34 19.59 -2.03
CA ARG A 106 -19.30 20.53 -2.66
C ARG A 106 -20.75 20.03 -2.55
N ALA A 107 -21.68 20.97 -2.32
CA ALA A 107 -22.99 20.76 -1.69
C ALA A 107 -24.09 20.04 -2.50
N ASP A 108 -24.00 19.94 -3.84
CA ASP A 108 -25.20 19.61 -4.66
C ASP A 108 -25.09 18.35 -5.53
N GLN A 109 -24.17 17.44 -5.24
CA GLN A 109 -24.13 16.11 -5.86
C GLN A 109 -24.02 15.07 -4.77
N ALA A 110 -24.76 13.96 -4.90
CA ALA A 110 -24.71 12.83 -3.96
C ALA A 110 -23.24 12.54 -3.60
N ALA A 111 -22.91 12.79 -2.32
CA ALA A 111 -21.53 12.84 -1.86
C ALA A 111 -20.81 11.54 -2.26
N SER A 112 -19.74 11.67 -3.06
CA SER A 112 -18.86 10.52 -3.26
C SER A 112 -18.33 10.12 -1.87
N PRO A 113 -18.33 8.82 -1.51
CA PRO A 113 -17.94 8.41 -0.17
C PRO A 113 -16.53 8.93 0.15
N ALA A 114 -16.37 9.50 1.35
CA ALA A 114 -15.11 10.02 1.85
C ALA A 114 -13.98 9.00 1.63
N VAL A 115 -12.80 9.47 1.23
CA VAL A 115 -11.66 8.57 1.00
C VAL A 115 -11.33 7.85 2.31
N PRO A 116 -11.45 6.51 2.37
CA PRO A 116 -11.23 5.76 3.60
C PRO A 116 -9.75 5.78 3.98
N ALA A 117 -9.47 5.96 5.26
CA ALA A 117 -8.12 5.78 5.80
C ALA A 117 -7.77 4.29 5.87
N GLY A 118 -6.47 3.98 5.74
CA GLY A 118 -5.95 2.62 5.87
C GLY A 118 -4.84 2.29 4.88
N ARG A 119 -4.49 1.01 4.85
CA ARG A 119 -3.52 0.44 3.92
C ARG A 119 -4.24 -0.27 2.77
N PHE A 120 -3.79 -0.01 1.55
CA PHE A 120 -4.37 -0.55 0.33
C PHE A 120 -3.27 -1.14 -0.57
N VAL A 121 -3.60 -2.22 -1.27
CA VAL A 121 -2.69 -2.92 -2.19
C VAL A 121 -3.13 -2.67 -3.62
N ALA A 122 -2.19 -2.52 -4.55
CA ALA A 122 -2.49 -2.25 -5.95
C ALA A 122 -3.37 -3.34 -6.57
N ASP A 123 -4.41 -2.91 -7.28
CA ASP A 123 -5.17 -3.73 -8.22
C ASP A 123 -4.75 -3.31 -9.64
N THR A 124 -3.70 -3.94 -10.15
CA THR A 124 -3.12 -3.62 -11.46
C THR A 124 -4.05 -3.99 -12.61
N LEU A 125 -4.93 -4.98 -12.42
CA LEU A 125 -5.91 -5.38 -13.42
C LEU A 125 -7.01 -4.32 -13.56
N ALA A 126 -7.49 -3.78 -12.43
CA ALA A 126 -8.43 -2.66 -12.43
C ALA A 126 -7.77 -1.38 -12.97
N SER A 127 -6.51 -1.12 -12.61
CA SER A 127 -5.72 0.05 -13.06
C SER A 127 -5.50 0.04 -14.59
N ALA A 128 -5.29 -1.14 -15.18
CA ALA A 128 -5.14 -1.30 -16.62
C ALA A 128 -6.42 -0.95 -17.39
N ARG A 129 -7.60 -1.23 -16.81
CA ARG A 129 -8.91 -0.96 -17.44
C ARG A 129 -9.43 0.46 -17.18
N GLY A 130 -9.05 1.07 -16.06
CA GLY A 130 -9.73 2.23 -15.50
C GLY A 130 -9.12 3.60 -15.79
N GLY A 131 -7.94 3.71 -16.42
CA GLY A 131 -7.31 5.01 -16.70
C GLY A 131 -6.74 5.74 -15.48
N GLY A 132 -6.79 5.13 -14.30
CA GLY A 132 -6.19 5.60 -13.04
C GLY A 132 -5.40 4.49 -12.34
N ILE A 133 -4.83 4.81 -11.18
CA ILE A 133 -4.19 3.82 -10.31
C ILE A 133 -5.19 3.41 -9.23
N VAL A 134 -5.40 2.10 -9.10
CA VAL A 134 -6.36 1.52 -8.18
C VAL A 134 -5.62 0.80 -7.06
N TRP A 135 -5.96 1.13 -5.82
CA TRP A 135 -5.59 0.34 -4.65
C TRP A 135 -6.84 -0.12 -3.90
N ALA A 136 -6.84 -1.35 -3.41
CA ALA A 136 -7.96 -1.95 -2.72
C ALA A 136 -7.53 -2.65 -1.42
N ASN A 137 -8.49 -2.81 -0.51
CA ASN A 137 -8.41 -3.72 0.62
C ASN A 137 -9.68 -4.58 0.67
N ALA A 138 -9.85 -5.38 1.72
CA ALA A 138 -10.98 -6.30 1.83
C ALA A 138 -12.37 -5.61 1.85
N LYS A 139 -12.44 -4.31 2.17
CA LYS A 139 -13.70 -3.57 2.38
C LYS A 139 -13.97 -2.51 1.31
N THR A 140 -12.94 -1.87 0.80
CA THR A 140 -13.05 -0.62 0.03
C THR A 140 -11.95 -0.52 -1.03
N GLN A 141 -12.17 0.36 -2.01
CA GLN A 141 -11.23 0.67 -3.07
C GLN A 141 -11.05 2.18 -3.20
N VAL A 142 -9.82 2.60 -3.44
CA VAL A 142 -9.47 3.98 -3.76
C VAL A 142 -8.85 4.04 -5.15
N THR A 143 -9.21 5.07 -5.92
CA THR A 143 -8.67 5.28 -7.27
C THR A 143 -8.10 6.68 -7.39
N LEU A 144 -6.88 6.79 -7.90
CA LEU A 144 -6.21 8.05 -8.17
C LEU A 144 -6.17 8.31 -9.68
N TYR A 145 -6.60 9.48 -10.10
CA TYR A 145 -6.47 9.94 -11.47
C TYR A 145 -5.56 11.16 -11.57
N ALA A 146 -4.95 11.32 -12.74
CA ALA A 146 -4.43 12.62 -13.14
C ALA A 146 -5.60 13.60 -13.36
N LEU A 147 -5.42 14.84 -12.91
CA LEU A 147 -6.27 15.95 -13.30
C LEU A 147 -6.29 16.02 -14.84
N PRO A 148 -7.47 16.08 -15.46
CA PRO A 148 -7.55 16.32 -16.90
C PRO A 148 -6.77 17.60 -17.23
N SER A 149 -5.99 17.61 -18.30
CA SER A 149 -5.56 18.89 -18.87
C SER A 149 -6.81 19.70 -19.22
N ALA A 150 -6.73 21.03 -19.31
CA ALA A 150 -7.88 21.85 -19.71
C ALA A 150 -8.51 21.44 -21.07
N GLN A 151 -7.81 20.62 -21.86
CA GLN A 151 -8.26 20.06 -23.14
C GLN A 151 -8.73 18.59 -23.05
N ALA A 152 -8.55 17.93 -21.90
CA ALA A 152 -8.87 16.51 -21.73
C ALA A 152 -10.30 16.34 -21.22
N ARG A 153 -11.02 15.37 -21.80
CA ARG A 153 -12.33 14.95 -21.31
C ARG A 153 -12.16 14.34 -19.90
N PRO A 154 -13.03 14.67 -18.92
CA PRO A 154 -12.97 14.06 -17.59
C PRO A 154 -12.98 12.52 -17.70
N PRO A 155 -12.21 11.80 -16.86
CA PRO A 155 -12.26 10.34 -16.86
C PRO A 155 -13.70 9.89 -16.60
N GLN A 156 -14.22 9.05 -17.49
CA GLN A 156 -15.52 8.41 -17.28
C GLN A 156 -15.36 7.43 -16.13
N ARG A 157 -16.26 7.48 -15.13
CA ARG A 157 -16.27 6.50 -14.05
C ARG A 157 -16.36 5.11 -14.69
N PRO A 158 -15.44 4.18 -14.39
CA PRO A 158 -15.60 2.80 -14.85
C PRO A 158 -16.91 2.26 -14.25
N GLN A 159 -17.82 1.80 -15.11
CA GLN A 159 -19.03 1.10 -14.70
C GLN A 159 -18.62 -0.30 -14.22
N ALA A 160 -18.36 -0.42 -12.91
CA ALA A 160 -17.97 -1.69 -12.32
C ALA A 160 -19.15 -2.67 -12.38
N GLU A 161 -18.94 -3.83 -13.01
CA GLU A 161 -19.78 -5.01 -12.82
C GLU A 161 -19.81 -5.36 -11.33
N ALA A 162 -20.97 -5.81 -10.86
CA ALA A 162 -21.37 -5.88 -9.46
C ALA A 162 -20.35 -6.60 -8.54
N LYS A 163 -19.49 -5.81 -7.91
CA LYS A 163 -18.83 -6.14 -6.64
C LYS A 163 -19.15 -4.99 -5.69
N ARG A 164 -19.77 -5.28 -4.53
CA ARG A 164 -20.22 -4.30 -3.50
C ARG A 164 -19.07 -3.55 -2.80
N VAL A 165 -18.00 -3.19 -3.50
CA VAL A 165 -16.86 -2.45 -2.94
C VAL A 165 -17.09 -0.96 -3.16
N SER A 166 -17.23 -0.20 -2.08
CA SER A 166 -17.31 1.26 -2.14
C SER A 166 -16.03 1.81 -2.77
N THR A 167 -16.19 2.64 -3.82
CA THR A 167 -15.06 3.25 -4.56
C THR A 167 -14.99 4.74 -4.27
N SER A 168 -13.84 5.21 -3.76
CA SER A 168 -13.54 6.63 -3.55
C SER A 168 -12.47 7.11 -4.54
N THR A 169 -12.53 8.37 -4.95
CA THR A 169 -11.63 8.95 -5.96
C THR A 169 -10.73 10.03 -5.37
N MET A 170 -9.50 10.10 -5.89
CA MET A 170 -8.50 11.13 -5.62
C MET A 170 -7.96 11.69 -6.94
N LEU A 171 -7.54 12.95 -6.97
CA LEU A 171 -6.98 13.61 -8.16
C LEU A 171 -5.65 14.31 -7.84
N VAL A 172 -4.68 14.23 -8.75
CA VAL A 172 -3.37 14.90 -8.65
C VAL A 172 -2.99 15.59 -9.95
N ALA A 173 -2.05 16.53 -9.91
CA ALA A 173 -1.53 17.17 -11.12
C ALA A 173 -0.97 16.13 -12.12
N ALA A 174 -1.24 16.34 -13.41
CA ALA A 174 -0.85 15.40 -14.47
C ALA A 174 0.68 15.22 -14.59
N GLY A 175 1.48 16.26 -14.30
CA GLY A 175 2.94 16.18 -14.28
C GLY A 175 3.44 15.20 -13.22
N PHE A 176 3.03 15.41 -11.96
CA PHE A 176 3.34 14.50 -10.86
C PHE A 176 2.88 13.06 -11.14
N TYR A 177 1.66 12.89 -11.67
CA TYR A 177 1.16 11.57 -12.04
C TYR A 177 2.10 10.88 -13.04
N ARG A 178 2.47 11.56 -14.13
CA ARG A 178 3.33 10.99 -15.18
C ARG A 178 4.74 10.68 -14.68
N GLU A 179 5.32 11.59 -13.90
CA GLU A 179 6.73 11.51 -13.51
C GLU A 179 6.97 10.57 -12.33
N CYS A 180 6.03 10.51 -11.39
CA CYS A 180 6.21 9.79 -10.13
C CYS A 180 5.33 8.54 -10.02
N LEU A 181 4.16 8.50 -10.68
CA LEU A 181 3.12 7.51 -10.39
C LEU A 181 2.75 6.58 -11.55
N ASP A 182 2.98 6.97 -12.81
CA ASP A 182 2.57 6.19 -13.98
C ASP A 182 3.03 4.72 -13.94
N PRO A 183 4.27 4.39 -13.48
CA PRO A 183 4.69 3.01 -13.33
C PRO A 183 3.75 2.18 -12.42
N LEU A 184 3.19 2.80 -11.37
CA LEU A 184 2.30 2.17 -10.38
C LEU A 184 0.99 1.64 -10.98
N ARG A 185 0.63 2.03 -12.20
CA ARG A 185 -0.53 1.47 -12.91
C ARG A 185 -0.35 -0.01 -13.25
N THR A 186 0.89 -0.45 -13.43
CA THR A 186 1.22 -1.79 -13.94
C THR A 186 2.04 -2.61 -12.96
N GLN A 187 2.70 -1.98 -11.99
CA GLN A 187 3.49 -2.67 -10.97
C GLN A 187 2.75 -2.78 -9.63
N PRO A 188 3.06 -3.82 -8.83
CA PRO A 188 2.62 -3.88 -7.43
C PRO A 188 3.06 -2.64 -6.66
N SER A 189 2.15 -2.10 -5.84
CA SER A 189 2.41 -0.93 -4.99
C SER A 189 1.47 -0.89 -3.79
N ILE A 190 1.83 -0.10 -2.79
CA ILE A 190 1.03 0.13 -1.57
C ILE A 190 0.59 1.58 -1.48
N ALA A 191 -0.63 1.82 -1.00
CA ALA A 191 -1.07 3.15 -0.60
C ALA A 191 -1.43 3.15 0.89
N TYR A 192 -0.81 4.07 1.64
CA TYR A 192 -1.18 4.40 3.02
C TYR A 192 -1.99 5.69 2.98
N VAL A 193 -3.27 5.63 3.35
CA VAL A 193 -4.14 6.80 3.47
C VAL A 193 -4.31 7.13 4.94
N LEU A 194 -3.79 8.27 5.36
CA LEU A 194 -3.85 8.73 6.75
C LEU A 194 -5.23 9.32 7.06
N PRO A 195 -5.79 9.15 8.27
CA PRO A 195 -7.06 9.77 8.63
C PRO A 195 -6.92 11.30 8.70
N GLU A 196 -8.04 12.01 8.53
CA GLU A 196 -8.14 13.38 9.06
C GLU A 196 -8.07 13.25 10.59
N MET A 197 -7.27 14.09 11.26
CA MET A 197 -7.28 14.10 12.72
C MET A 197 -8.67 14.50 13.18
N VAL A 198 -9.44 13.51 13.63
CA VAL A 198 -10.53 13.76 14.56
C VAL A 198 -9.83 13.95 15.89
N ASP A 199 -9.83 15.18 16.41
CA ASP A 199 -9.57 15.40 17.83
C ASP A 199 -10.38 14.34 18.59
N GLN A 200 -9.71 13.43 19.29
CA GLN A 200 -10.39 12.59 20.27
C GLN A 200 -10.78 13.47 21.46
N VAL A 201 -11.77 14.34 21.27
CA VAL A 201 -12.41 15.12 22.32
C VAL A 201 -13.91 14.84 22.24
N GLY A 202 -14.37 13.92 23.09
CA GLY A 202 -15.77 13.88 23.50
C GLY A 202 -16.51 12.55 23.35
N ALA A 203 -16.15 11.53 24.13
CA ALA A 203 -17.12 10.52 24.59
C ALA A 203 -16.63 9.83 25.88
N GLY A 204 -16.28 10.66 26.87
CA GLY A 204 -15.94 10.25 28.23
C GLY A 204 -16.45 11.26 29.24
N ARG A 205 -17.61 11.89 28.98
CA ARG A 205 -18.30 12.67 30.02
C ARG A 205 -19.13 11.67 30.81
N GLY A 206 -18.49 11.06 31.81
CA GLY A 206 -19.16 10.31 32.85
C GLY A 206 -20.17 11.22 33.54
N ASP A 207 -21.44 10.95 33.30
CA ASP A 207 -22.54 11.38 34.13
C ASP A 207 -22.43 10.60 35.45
N TYR A 208 -21.73 11.19 36.42
CA TYR A 208 -21.82 10.77 37.83
C TYR A 208 -22.73 11.76 38.57
N GLY A 209 -23.98 11.37 38.70
CA GLY A 209 -24.73 11.42 39.96
C GLY A 209 -25.06 12.81 40.51
N ARG A 210 -26.19 13.36 40.06
CA ARG A 210 -27.03 14.20 40.93
C ARG A 210 -27.90 13.27 41.79
N SER A 211 -27.59 13.14 43.07
CA SER A 211 -28.59 12.72 44.07
C SER A 211 -29.39 13.95 44.52
N PRO A 212 -30.72 13.93 44.51
CA PRO A 212 -31.51 14.99 45.12
C PRO A 212 -31.48 14.87 46.65
N SER A 213 -31.41 16.03 47.32
CA SER A 213 -31.72 16.23 48.73
C SER A 213 -33.22 16.41 48.91
#